data_AF-A0A8T7HBJ0-F1
#
_entry.id   AF-A0A8T7HBJ0-F1
#
_cell.length_a   1.000
_cell.length_b   1.000
_cell.length_c   1.000
_cell.angle_alpha   90.00
_cell.angle_beta   90.00
_cell.angle_gamma   90.00
#
_symmetry.space_group_name_H-M   'P 1'
#
loop_
_entity.id
_entity.type
_entity.pdbx_description
1 polymer ?
#
loop_
_entity_poly.entity_id
_entity_poly.type
_entity_poly.pdbx_seq_one_letter_code
_entity_poly.pdbx_strand_id
1 'polypeptide(L)'
;MKIIKRKKGRNEYFYLKHSFRKNRKIITKEKYLGKTIPKNIDKVKEQMFSEEKKEIYKKLKSIKKDFQKEWEKYPKSVKEKEKEEIAIAFTYNTNAIEGSTITLEEAKEIIHDKIAPNKPLRDVKEAETHSK
;
A
#
# COMPACT_ATOMS: atom_id res chain seq x y z
N MET A 1 4.06 -0.71 17.60
CA MET A 1 3.77 0.06 18.85
C MET A 1 4.13 -0.83 20.03
N LYS A 2 4.47 -0.27 21.20
CA LYS A 2 4.81 -1.06 22.39
C LYS A 2 4.21 -0.46 23.66
N ILE A 3 3.84 -1.32 24.60
CA ILE A 3 3.44 -0.88 25.95
C ILE A 3 4.70 -0.70 26.78
N ILE A 4 4.84 0.43 27.45
CA ILE A 4 5.91 0.71 28.40
C ILE A 4 5.33 0.92 29.78
N LYS A 5 6.13 0.58 30.79
CA LYS A 5 5.81 0.76 32.21
C LYS A 5 6.68 1.89 32.77
N ARG A 6 6.09 2.78 33.58
CA ARG A 6 6.79 3.85 34.30
C ARG A 6 6.40 3.84 35.77
N LYS A 7 7.38 4.01 36.65
CA LYS A 7 7.17 4.12 38.10
C LYS A 7 7.18 5.59 38.50
N LYS A 8 6.20 6.03 39.28
CA LYS A 8 6.17 7.37 39.89
C LYS A 8 5.81 7.21 41.37
N GLY A 9 6.81 7.34 42.23
CA GLY A 9 6.70 6.99 43.65
C GLY A 9 6.43 5.50 43.85
N ARG A 10 5.37 5.16 44.59
CA ARG A 10 4.92 3.77 44.81
C ARG A 10 4.00 3.22 43.72
N ASN A 11 3.54 4.06 42.80
CA ASN A 11 2.58 3.66 41.76
C ASN A 11 3.29 3.34 40.44
N GLU A 12 2.69 2.43 39.68
CA GLU A 12 3.13 2.02 38.36
C GLU A 12 2.07 2.38 37.31
N TYR A 13 2.53 2.80 36.14
CA TYR A 13 1.70 3.37 35.09
C TYR A 13 2.09 2.80 33.73
N PHE A 14 1.09 2.50 32.91
CA PHE A 14 1.27 1.96 31.57
C PHE A 14 1.04 3.02 30.50
N TYR A 15 1.86 2.98 29.44
CA TYR A 15 1.74 3.87 28.29
C TYR A 15 1.90 3.07 26.99
N LEU A 16 1.10 3.39 25.97
CA LEU A 16 1.31 2.93 24.61
C LEU A 16 2.26 3.91 23.91
N LYS A 17 3.45 3.43 23.55
CA LYS A 17 4.49 4.18 22.86
C LYS A 17 4.55 3.78 21.39
N HIS A 18 4.55 4.78 20.51
CA HIS A 18 4.88 4.61 19.10
C HIS A 18 5.95 5.60 18.68
N SER A 19 6.84 5.19 17.79
CA SER A 19 7.86 6.06 17.23
C SER A 19 7.87 5.86 15.73
N PHE A 20 7.78 6.96 15.00
CA PHE A 20 7.68 6.97 13.55
C PHE A 20 8.46 8.14 12.99
N ARG A 21 8.88 8.02 11.74
CA ARG A 21 9.62 9.08 11.05
C ARG A 21 8.64 10.01 10.35
N LYS A 22 8.75 11.32 10.59
CA LYS A 22 7.99 12.36 9.88
C LYS A 22 8.94 13.48 9.51
N ASN A 23 8.99 13.85 8.23
CA ASN A 23 9.86 14.91 7.71
C ASN A 23 11.33 14.73 8.14
N ARG A 24 11.87 13.52 7.94
CA ARG A 24 13.23 13.08 8.33
C ARG A 24 13.52 13.02 9.85
N LYS A 25 12.66 13.57 10.71
CA LYS A 25 12.76 13.51 12.17
C LYS A 25 12.04 12.29 12.75
N ILE A 26 12.55 11.73 13.84
CA ILE A 26 11.86 10.69 14.61
C ILE A 26 10.94 11.38 15.61
N ILE A 27 9.64 11.09 15.53
CA ILE A 27 8.64 11.57 16.48
C ILE A 27 8.21 10.38 17.33
N THR A 28 8.21 10.58 18.65
CA THR A 28 7.68 9.61 19.61
C THR A 28 6.37 10.13 20.18
N LYS A 29 5.31 9.35 20.06
CA LYS A 29 4.03 9.58 20.73
C LYS A 29 3.82 8.56 21.84
N GLU A 30 3.25 9.03 22.95
CA GLU A 30 2.92 8.20 24.10
C GLU A 30 1.48 8.48 24.52
N LYS A 31 0.66 7.44 24.68
CA LYS A 31 -0.71 7.51 25.17
C LYS A 31 -0.81 6.81 26.52
N TYR A 32 -1.28 7.50 27.54
CA TYR A 32 -1.46 6.93 28.87
C TYR A 32 -2.57 5.88 28.87
N LEU A 33 -2.31 4.72 29.48
CA LEU A 33 -3.23 3.58 29.52
C LEU A 33 -3.87 3.36 30.90
N GLY A 34 -3.31 3.93 31.97
CA GLY A 34 -3.78 3.72 33.34
C GLY A 34 -2.75 3.02 34.24
N LYS A 35 -3.21 2.60 35.43
CA LYS A 35 -2.46 1.75 36.37
C LYS A 35 -2.45 0.28 35.96
N THR A 36 -3.35 -0.13 35.07
CA THR A 36 -3.44 -1.47 34.48
C THR A 36 -3.61 -1.34 32.97
N ILE A 37 -3.30 -2.40 32.23
CA ILE A 37 -3.51 -2.42 30.78
C ILE A 37 -5.02 -2.60 30.54
N PRO A 38 -5.68 -1.71 29.77
CA PRO A 38 -7.10 -1.81 29.54
C PRO A 38 -7.43 -2.98 28.60
N LYS A 39 -8.58 -3.64 28.81
CA LYS A 39 -9.01 -4.81 28.01
C LYS A 39 -9.19 -4.49 26.52
N ASN A 40 -9.54 -3.25 26.18
CA ASN A 40 -9.75 -2.78 24.80
C ASN A 40 -8.46 -2.24 24.15
N ILE A 41 -7.30 -2.79 24.50
CA ILE A 41 -6.00 -2.28 24.06
C ILE A 41 -5.85 -2.20 22.53
N ASP A 42 -6.45 -3.13 21.78
CA ASP A 42 -6.34 -3.14 20.32
C ASP A 42 -7.08 -1.97 19.68
N LYS A 43 -8.27 -1.62 20.19
CA LYS A 43 -8.98 -0.40 19.80
C LYS A 43 -8.16 0.87 20.08
N VAL A 44 -7.41 0.89 21.19
CA VAL A 44 -6.53 2.00 21.54
C VAL A 44 -5.35 2.11 20.56
N LYS A 45 -4.77 0.97 20.14
CA LYS A 45 -3.72 0.93 19.10
C LYS A 45 -4.25 1.42 17.75
N GLU A 46 -5.42 0.93 17.33
CA GLU A 46 -6.07 1.34 16.07
C GLU A 46 -6.35 2.83 16.03
N GLN A 47 -6.87 3.41 17.12
CA GLN A 47 -7.10 4.85 17.23
C GLN A 47 -5.80 5.64 17.06
N MET A 48 -4.75 5.26 17.79
CA MET A 48 -3.45 5.93 17.72
C MET A 48 -2.87 5.87 16.30
N PHE A 49 -2.97 4.72 15.64
CA PHE A 49 -2.49 4.54 14.27
C PHE A 49 -3.31 5.34 13.25
N SER A 50 -4.63 5.39 13.43
CA SER A 50 -5.54 6.15 12.56
C SER A 50 -5.28 7.65 12.68
N GLU A 51 -5.07 8.16 13.90
CA GLU A 51 -4.70 9.55 14.15
C GLU A 51 -3.38 9.93 13.47
N GLU A 52 -2.38 9.04 13.49
CA GLU A 52 -1.09 9.24 12.84
C GLU A 52 -1.21 9.32 11.31
N LYS A 53 -2.02 8.44 10.73
CA LYS A 53 -2.23 8.39 9.28
C LYS A 53 -3.27 9.40 8.78
N LYS A 54 -3.98 10.11 9.66
CA LYS A 54 -5.09 11.01 9.30
C LYS A 54 -4.73 12.00 8.19
N GLU A 55 -3.56 12.61 8.26
CA GLU A 55 -3.08 13.55 7.22
C GLU A 55 -2.81 12.86 5.88
N ILE A 56 -2.20 11.67 5.90
CA ILE A 56 -1.96 10.87 4.70
C ILE A 56 -3.28 10.45 4.08
N TYR A 57 -4.23 9.96 4.88
CA TYR A 57 -5.57 9.60 4.40
C TYR A 57 -6.32 10.80 3.83
N LYS A 58 -6.22 11.97 4.46
CA LYS A 58 -6.80 13.21 3.94
C LYS A 58 -6.21 13.56 2.57
N LYS A 59 -4.88 13.48 2.42
CA LYS A 59 -4.18 13.70 1.15
C LYS A 59 -4.62 12.69 0.08
N LEU A 60 -4.63 11.40 0.40
CA LEU A 60 -5.06 10.34 -0.51
C LEU A 60 -6.52 10.52 -0.93
N LYS A 61 -7.40 10.96 -0.02
CA LYS A 61 -8.80 11.26 -0.33
C LYS A 61 -8.94 12.43 -1.30
N SER A 62 -8.11 13.46 -1.17
CA SER A 62 -8.08 14.57 -2.14
C SER A 62 -7.61 14.08 -3.51
N ILE A 63 -6.47 13.38 -3.56
CA ILE A 63 -5.92 12.84 -4.81
C ILE A 63 -6.94 11.94 -5.51
N LYS A 64 -7.59 11.04 -4.77
CA LYS A 64 -8.65 10.17 -5.31
C LYS A 64 -9.79 10.99 -5.90
N LYS A 65 -10.28 12.01 -5.18
CA LYS A 65 -11.38 12.86 -5.65
C LYS A 65 -11.01 13.60 -6.93
N ASP A 66 -9.82 14.21 -6.97
CA ASP A 66 -9.35 14.97 -8.12
C ASP A 66 -9.11 14.06 -9.33
N PHE A 67 -8.49 12.90 -9.10
CA PHE A 67 -8.33 11.85 -10.12
C PHE A 67 -9.68 11.38 -10.67
N GLN A 68 -10.66 11.06 -9.82
CA GLN A 68 -11.97 10.59 -10.27
C GLN A 68 -12.68 11.63 -11.14
N LYS A 69 -12.62 12.91 -10.74
CA LYS A 69 -13.20 14.02 -11.49
C LYS A 69 -12.58 14.16 -12.89
N GLU A 70 -11.26 14.03 -13.01
CA GLU A 70 -10.61 14.08 -14.31
C GLU A 70 -10.87 12.80 -15.11
N TRP A 71 -10.77 11.64 -14.47
CA TRP A 71 -11.01 10.33 -15.08
C TRP A 71 -12.38 10.26 -15.75
N GLU A 72 -13.44 10.75 -15.11
CA GLU A 72 -14.79 10.77 -15.67
C GLU A 72 -14.88 11.46 -17.04
N LYS A 73 -14.10 12.52 -17.27
CA LYS A 73 -14.10 13.30 -18.52
C LYS A 73 -13.45 12.58 -19.69
N TYR A 74 -12.60 11.58 -19.45
CA TYR A 74 -11.91 10.89 -20.52
C TYR A 74 -12.89 10.06 -21.37
N PRO A 75 -12.69 10.03 -22.71
CA PRO A 75 -13.40 9.11 -23.59
C PRO A 75 -13.21 7.65 -23.16
N LYS A 76 -14.19 6.79 -23.48
CA LYS A 76 -14.14 5.37 -23.15
C LYS A 76 -12.88 4.69 -23.70
N SER A 77 -12.50 5.01 -24.94
CA SER A 77 -11.31 4.46 -25.60
C SER A 77 -10.01 4.78 -24.86
N VAL A 78 -9.86 6.01 -24.37
CA VAL A 78 -8.69 6.39 -23.56
C VAL A 78 -8.69 5.65 -22.24
N LYS A 79 -9.85 5.51 -21.59
CA LYS A 79 -9.97 4.75 -20.34
C LYS A 79 -9.61 3.27 -20.52
N GLU A 80 -10.00 2.67 -21.64
CA GLU A 80 -9.67 1.29 -21.98
C GLU A 80 -8.16 1.12 -22.21
N LYS A 81 -7.56 2.02 -22.99
CA LYS A 81 -6.11 2.03 -23.22
C LYS A 81 -5.32 2.18 -21.92
N GLU A 82 -5.65 3.14 -21.07
CA GLU A 82 -4.96 3.34 -19.79
C GLU A 82 -5.09 2.14 -18.85
N LYS A 83 -6.25 1.45 -18.85
CA LYS A 83 -6.43 0.21 -18.09
C LYS A 83 -5.54 -0.92 -18.61
N GLU A 84 -5.43 -1.04 -19.92
CA GLU A 84 -4.56 -2.03 -20.57
C GLU A 84 -3.08 -1.77 -20.23
N GLU A 85 -2.62 -0.52 -20.33
CA GLU A 85 -1.26 -0.13 -19.94
C GLU A 85 -0.97 -0.43 -18.45
N ILE A 86 -1.93 -0.16 -17.56
CA ILE A 86 -1.82 -0.54 -16.15
C ILE A 86 -1.73 -2.06 -15.99
N ALA A 87 -2.53 -2.83 -16.72
CA ALA A 87 -2.50 -4.29 -16.66
C ALA A 87 -1.15 -4.84 -17.15
N ILE A 88 -0.61 -4.31 -18.25
CA ILE A 88 0.72 -4.67 -18.77
C ILE A 88 1.80 -4.40 -17.73
N ALA A 89 1.83 -3.18 -17.19
CA ALA A 89 2.81 -2.80 -16.18
C ALA A 89 2.66 -3.65 -14.90
N PHE A 90 1.43 -3.95 -14.48
CA PHE A 90 1.17 -4.77 -13.31
C PHE A 90 1.69 -6.20 -13.52
N THR A 91 1.34 -6.85 -14.64
CA THR A 91 1.79 -8.19 -15.00
C THR A 91 3.30 -8.29 -15.09
N TYR A 92 3.94 -7.34 -15.79
CA TYR A 92 5.40 -7.30 -15.87
C TYR A 92 6.05 -7.21 -14.47
N ASN A 93 5.60 -6.28 -13.64
CA ASN A 93 6.21 -6.07 -12.33
C ASN A 93 5.99 -7.25 -11.37
N THR A 94 4.80 -7.88 -11.37
CA THR A 94 4.54 -9.04 -10.50
C THR A 94 5.37 -10.25 -10.94
N ASN A 95 5.38 -10.57 -12.23
CA ASN A 95 6.17 -11.69 -12.75
C ASN A 95 7.68 -11.46 -12.54
N ALA A 96 8.16 -10.23 -12.67
CA ALA A 96 9.56 -9.88 -12.40
C ALA A 96 9.95 -10.07 -10.93
N ILE A 97 9.05 -9.74 -9.98
CA ILE A 97 9.25 -10.02 -8.54
C ILE A 97 9.35 -11.54 -8.29
N GLU A 98 8.63 -12.33 -9.08
CA GLU A 98 8.62 -13.80 -9.02
C GLU A 98 9.79 -14.45 -9.79
N GLY A 99 10.60 -13.65 -10.49
CA GLY A 99 11.83 -14.09 -11.15
C GLY A 99 11.70 -14.36 -12.66
N SER A 100 10.59 -13.96 -13.29
CA SER A 100 10.44 -14.04 -14.74
C SER A 100 11.45 -13.15 -15.47
N THR A 101 11.85 -13.59 -16.67
CA THR A 101 12.74 -12.83 -17.56
C THR A 101 12.01 -12.11 -18.69
N ILE A 102 10.67 -12.09 -18.65
CA ILE A 102 9.83 -11.34 -19.59
C ILE A 102 10.06 -9.85 -19.38
N THR A 103 10.39 -9.13 -20.44
CA THR A 103 10.55 -7.68 -20.44
C THR A 103 9.21 -6.97 -20.51
N LEU A 104 9.18 -5.67 -20.24
CA LEU A 104 7.96 -4.87 -20.34
C LEU A 104 7.40 -4.86 -21.78
N GLU A 105 8.26 -4.82 -22.79
CA GLU A 105 7.85 -4.87 -24.20
C GLU A 105 7.26 -6.25 -24.54
N GLU A 106 7.92 -7.33 -24.14
CA GLU A 106 7.40 -8.69 -24.33
C GLU A 106 6.07 -8.91 -23.58
N ALA A 107 5.90 -8.33 -22.39
CA ALA A 107 4.61 -8.38 -21.68
C ALA A 107 3.51 -7.64 -22.46
N LYS A 108 3.84 -6.49 -23.08
CA LYS A 108 2.93 -5.77 -23.96
C LYS A 108 2.59 -6.60 -25.20
N GLU A 109 3.57 -7.22 -25.85
CA GLU A 109 3.34 -8.09 -27.01
C GLU A 109 2.41 -9.26 -26.67
N ILE A 110 2.60 -9.90 -25.50
CA ILE A 110 1.76 -11.00 -25.03
C ILE A 110 0.32 -10.53 -24.78
N ILE A 111 0.15 -9.39 -24.12
CA ILE A 111 -1.16 -8.93 -23.64
C ILE A 111 -1.94 -8.18 -24.72
N HIS A 112 -1.30 -7.27 -25.46
CA HIS A 112 -1.93 -6.44 -26.48
C HIS A 112 -1.92 -7.14 -27.85
N ASP A 113 -0.74 -7.48 -28.34
CA ASP A 113 -0.55 -7.97 -29.72
C ASP A 113 -0.83 -9.47 -29.87
N LYS A 114 -0.95 -10.20 -28.75
CA LYS A 114 -1.08 -11.66 -28.69
C LYS A 114 0.09 -12.39 -29.36
N ILE A 115 1.28 -11.83 -29.23
CA ILE A 115 2.54 -12.36 -29.76
C ILE A 115 3.36 -12.94 -28.61
N ALA A 116 3.82 -14.17 -28.77
CA ALA A 116 4.64 -14.84 -27.77
C ALA A 116 6.15 -14.64 -28.05
N PRO A 117 6.96 -14.25 -27.06
CA PRO A 117 8.40 -14.12 -27.21
C PRO A 117 9.11 -15.49 -27.17
N ASN A 118 10.38 -15.53 -27.56
CA ASN A 118 11.21 -16.72 -27.45
C ASN A 118 11.73 -16.91 -26.01
N LYS A 119 10.81 -17.22 -25.09
CA LYS A 119 11.03 -17.36 -23.64
C LYS A 119 10.39 -18.66 -23.13
N PRO A 120 10.72 -19.11 -21.90
CA PRO A 120 10.09 -20.29 -21.34
C PRO A 120 8.56 -20.21 -21.39
N LEU A 121 7.92 -21.28 -21.89
CA LEU A 121 6.46 -21.32 -22.06
C LEU A 121 5.72 -21.03 -20.75
N ARG A 122 6.31 -21.41 -19.61
CA ARG A 122 5.78 -21.11 -18.28
C ARG A 122 5.59 -19.61 -18.09
N ASP A 123 6.63 -18.81 -18.30
CA ASP A 123 6.61 -17.36 -18.11
C ASP A 123 5.59 -16.69 -19.03
N VAL A 124 5.48 -17.16 -20.28
CA VAL A 124 4.48 -16.66 -21.25
C VAL A 124 3.07 -16.97 -20.76
N LYS A 125 2.80 -18.19 -20.27
CA LYS A 125 1.49 -18.59 -19.74
C LYS A 125 1.13 -17.87 -18.44
N GLU A 126 2.13 -17.60 -17.60
CA GLU A 126 1.97 -16.82 -16.38
C GLU A 126 1.56 -15.37 -16.72
N ALA A 127 2.27 -14.72 -17.65
CA ALA A 127 1.92 -13.39 -18.13
C ALA A 127 0.51 -13.31 -18.76
N GLU A 128 0.13 -14.29 -19.59
CA GLU A 128 -1.23 -14.38 -20.12
C GLU A 128 -2.28 -14.49 -19.01
N THR A 129 -2.01 -15.28 -17.96
CA THR A 129 -2.97 -15.55 -16.88
C THR A 129 -3.13 -14.35 -15.94
N HIS A 130 -2.04 -13.67 -15.59
CA HIS A 130 -2.05 -12.49 -14.73
C HIS A 130 -2.75 -11.27 -15.35
N SER A 131 -2.82 -11.21 -16.67
CA SER A 131 -3.48 -10.12 -17.41
C SER A 131 -5.01 -10.24 -17.53
N LYS A 132 -5.60 -11.39 -17.17
CA LYS A 132 -7.05 -11.64 -17.22
C LYS A 132 -7.75 -11.21 -15.94
#